data_AF-A0A450TIJ5-F1
#
_entry.id   AF-A0A450TIJ5-F1
#
_cell.length_a   1.000
_cell.length_b   1.000
_cell.length_c   1.000
_cell.angle_alpha   90.00
_cell.angle_beta   90.00
_cell.angle_gamma   90.00
#
_symmetry.space_group_name_H-M   'P 1'
#
loop_
_entity.id
_entity.type
_entity.pdbx_description
1 polymer ?
#
loop_
_entity_poly.entity_id
_entity_poly.type
_entity_poly.pdbx_seq_one_letter_code
_entity_poly.pdbx_strand_id
1 'polypeptide(L)'
;MKKNKKTILAGVAITIAALLFLIRFYAEAPSTQPKREAALALALPWEIRVLPNGSSRVLGITLQKTTLAAVQASFRDSGEMRMFVSPSGRTTVEVFFKSVDLNGIRGKVVLLLEPGRKIIEAMRERGTRMKAISDGGRQVSLHPEDKKQLRYAPVGAITYIPSADLAAPVIRQRFGEPGKRIPEQKMEGVVHWLYPRLGLDITVDDNGKEMFQYVPPREFQRLLEGLQPVEG
;
A
#
# COMPACT_ATOMS: atom_id res chain seq x y z
N MET A 1 75.35 -13.49 45.72
CA MET A 1 75.57 -12.26 44.93
C MET A 1 74.24 -11.79 44.34
N LYS A 2 74.06 -10.48 44.17
CA LYS A 2 72.83 -9.66 43.98
C LYS A 2 71.88 -9.98 42.78
N LYS A 3 70.60 -9.64 43.03
CA LYS A 3 69.55 -8.93 42.22
C LYS A 3 68.64 -9.66 41.20
N ASN A 4 67.35 -9.71 41.59
CA ASN A 4 66.07 -9.39 40.92
C ASN A 4 65.96 -9.27 39.38
N LYS A 5 64.82 -9.73 38.82
CA LYS A 5 63.70 -8.88 38.29
C LYS A 5 62.45 -9.71 37.89
N LYS A 6 61.27 -9.13 38.13
CA LYS A 6 59.93 -9.61 37.72
C LYS A 6 59.71 -9.43 36.21
N THR A 7 58.84 -10.23 35.60
CA THR A 7 57.77 -9.78 34.68
C THR A 7 56.69 -10.86 34.52
N ILE A 8 55.43 -10.44 34.57
CA ILE A 8 54.23 -11.18 34.19
C ILE A 8 53.93 -10.75 32.75
N LEU A 9 53.67 -11.69 31.84
CA LEU A 9 52.81 -11.42 30.69
C LEU A 9 52.08 -12.69 30.23
N ALA A 10 50.77 -12.54 30.09
CA ALA A 10 49.80 -13.52 29.65
C ALA A 10 49.94 -13.90 28.18
N GLY A 11 49.43 -15.08 27.81
CA GLY A 11 49.30 -15.48 26.40
C GLY A 11 48.57 -16.80 26.24
N VAL A 12 47.25 -16.73 26.10
CA VAL A 12 46.31 -17.83 25.88
C VAL A 12 46.63 -18.56 24.56
N ALA A 13 46.94 -19.85 24.65
CA ALA A 13 46.95 -20.77 23.51
C ALA A 13 45.72 -21.68 23.62
N ILE A 14 44.58 -21.24 23.10
CA ILE A 14 43.39 -22.08 22.90
C ILE A 14 43.09 -22.13 21.39
N THR A 15 43.76 -23.09 20.76
CA THR A 15 43.25 -24.09 19.80
C THR A 15 42.25 -23.68 18.72
N ILE A 16 42.70 -23.87 17.48
CA ILE A 16 42.01 -23.86 16.17
C ILE A 16 40.68 -24.68 16.13
N ALA A 17 40.42 -25.54 17.12
CA ALA A 17 39.18 -26.31 17.23
C ALA A 17 37.93 -25.44 17.53
N ALA A 18 38.07 -24.33 18.27
CA ALA A 18 36.95 -23.42 18.56
C ALA A 18 36.50 -22.64 17.30
N LEU A 19 37.43 -22.39 16.37
CA LEU A 19 37.16 -21.63 15.15
C LEU A 19 36.37 -22.47 14.13
N LEU A 20 36.64 -23.77 14.04
CA LEU A 20 35.89 -24.69 13.17
C LEU A 20 34.48 -24.97 13.71
N PHE A 21 34.29 -24.96 15.03
CA PHE A 21 32.96 -25.10 15.64
C PHE A 21 32.09 -23.85 15.42
N LEU A 22 32.69 -22.65 15.46
CA LEU A 22 32.01 -21.40 15.12
C LEU A 22 31.58 -21.35 13.65
N ILE A 23 32.41 -21.84 12.71
CA ILE A 23 32.08 -21.84 11.27
C ILE A 23 30.89 -22.77 10.96
N ARG A 24 30.79 -23.93 11.62
CA ARG A 24 29.61 -24.81 11.47
C ARG A 24 28.35 -24.23 12.11
N PHE A 25 28.47 -23.57 13.26
CA PHE A 25 27.30 -22.94 13.91
C PHE A 25 26.71 -21.77 13.11
N TYR A 26 27.53 -21.04 12.34
CA TYR A 26 27.05 -19.99 11.43
C TYR A 26 26.48 -20.51 10.10
N ALA A 27 26.80 -21.74 9.69
CA ALA A 27 26.31 -22.32 8.44
C ALA A 27 24.89 -22.93 8.56
N GLU A 28 24.48 -23.33 9.76
CA GLU A 28 23.22 -24.07 10.01
C GLU A 28 22.21 -23.32 10.90
N ALA A 29 22.50 -22.09 11.33
CA ALA A 29 21.49 -21.25 11.94
C ALA A 29 20.45 -20.85 10.87
N PRO A 30 19.17 -21.26 10.98
CA PRO A 30 18.14 -20.69 10.12
C PRO A 30 18.09 -19.21 10.45
N SER A 31 18.49 -18.38 9.49
CA SER A 31 18.40 -16.94 9.59
C SER A 31 16.92 -16.56 9.61
N THR A 32 16.30 -16.56 10.80
CA THR A 32 15.08 -15.82 11.07
C THR A 32 15.39 -14.33 11.22
N GLN A 33 16.20 -13.80 10.30
CA GLN A 33 16.06 -12.39 9.97
C GLN A 33 14.70 -12.29 9.28
N PRO A 34 13.75 -11.47 9.76
CA PRO A 34 12.58 -11.16 8.96
C PRO A 34 13.13 -10.68 7.63
N LYS A 35 12.85 -11.44 6.56
CA LYS A 35 13.33 -11.19 5.22
C LYS A 35 13.08 -9.71 4.96
N ARG A 36 14.16 -8.90 4.98
CA ARG A 36 14.06 -7.44 4.81
C ARG A 36 13.21 -7.28 3.57
N GLU A 37 11.99 -6.79 3.75
CA GLU A 37 11.03 -6.72 2.65
C GLU A 37 11.75 -5.86 1.61
N ALA A 38 12.19 -6.50 0.51
CA ALA A 38 12.97 -5.82 -0.50
C ALA A 38 12.13 -4.62 -0.92
N ALA A 39 12.75 -3.43 -0.95
CA ALA A 39 12.06 -2.22 -1.40
C ALA A 39 11.30 -2.56 -2.67
N LEU A 40 10.00 -2.25 -2.71
CA LEU A 40 9.18 -2.60 -3.85
C LEU A 40 9.81 -1.95 -5.09
N ALA A 41 10.00 -2.71 -6.16
CA ALA A 41 10.34 -2.11 -7.42
C ALA A 41 9.12 -1.31 -7.87
N LEU A 42 9.22 0.03 -7.79
CA LEU A 42 8.18 0.91 -8.31
C LEU A 42 7.97 0.58 -9.79
N ALA A 43 6.70 0.49 -10.16
CA ALA A 43 6.27 0.04 -11.47
C ALA A 43 5.38 1.10 -12.09
N LEU A 44 5.32 1.13 -13.42
CA LEU A 44 4.46 2.07 -14.13
C LEU A 44 2.98 1.77 -13.82
N PRO A 45 2.08 2.77 -13.85
CA PRO A 45 0.65 2.57 -13.56
C PRO A 45 -0.04 1.50 -14.42
N TRP A 46 0.44 1.31 -15.66
CA TRP A 46 -0.08 0.30 -16.59
C TRP A 46 0.58 -1.09 -16.47
N GLU A 47 1.57 -1.26 -15.60
CA GLU A 47 2.19 -2.55 -15.34
C GLU A 47 1.41 -3.34 -14.27
N ILE A 48 0.29 -3.91 -14.69
CA ILE A 48 -0.56 -4.74 -13.82
C ILE A 48 -0.25 -6.22 -14.04
N ARG A 49 0.11 -6.92 -12.96
CA ARG A 49 0.25 -8.38 -12.97
C ARG A 49 -0.87 -9.02 -12.16
N VAL A 50 -1.82 -9.66 -12.84
CA VAL A 50 -2.83 -10.52 -12.20
C VAL A 50 -2.14 -11.78 -11.65
N LEU A 51 -2.50 -12.17 -10.44
CA LEU A 51 -1.92 -13.30 -9.72
C LEU A 51 -2.88 -14.48 -9.71
N PRO A 52 -2.40 -15.73 -9.62
CA PRO A 52 -3.25 -16.94 -9.64
C PRO A 52 -4.31 -16.99 -8.52
N ASN A 53 -4.09 -16.29 -7.42
CA ASN A 53 -5.05 -16.20 -6.30
C ASN A 53 -6.17 -15.16 -6.54
N GLY A 54 -6.29 -14.61 -7.75
CA GLY A 54 -7.25 -13.58 -8.11
C GLY A 54 -6.94 -12.20 -7.49
N SER A 55 -5.70 -11.98 -7.03
CA SER A 55 -5.19 -10.64 -6.67
C SER A 55 -4.43 -10.02 -7.84
N SER A 56 -3.91 -8.82 -7.65
CA SER A 56 -3.03 -8.16 -8.62
C SER A 56 -1.84 -7.49 -7.92
N ARG A 57 -0.77 -7.30 -8.68
CA ARG A 57 0.34 -6.42 -8.35
C ARG A 57 0.35 -5.23 -9.29
N VAL A 58 0.36 -4.03 -8.73
CA VAL A 58 0.40 -2.76 -9.47
C VAL A 58 1.16 -1.73 -8.63
N LEU A 59 1.92 -0.82 -9.26
CA LEU A 59 2.80 0.16 -8.58
C LEU A 59 3.87 -0.49 -7.66
N GLY A 60 4.22 -1.75 -7.91
CA GLY A 60 5.06 -2.55 -7.01
C GLY A 60 4.30 -3.14 -5.80
N ILE A 61 3.05 -2.76 -5.57
CA ILE A 61 2.20 -3.20 -4.46
C ILE A 61 1.42 -4.44 -4.87
N THR A 62 1.61 -5.56 -4.16
CA THR A 62 0.72 -6.73 -4.24
C THR A 62 -0.48 -6.50 -3.32
N LEU A 63 -1.68 -6.34 -3.90
CA LEU A 63 -2.90 -6.08 -3.14
C LEU A 63 -3.20 -7.23 -2.17
N GLN A 64 -3.67 -6.85 -0.98
CA GLN A 64 -4.00 -7.67 0.18
C GLN A 64 -2.84 -8.47 0.78
N LYS A 65 -1.61 -8.13 0.40
CA LYS A 65 -0.39 -8.74 0.93
C LYS A 65 0.63 -7.71 1.38
N THR A 66 0.84 -6.69 0.58
CA THR A 66 1.85 -5.66 0.85
C THR A 66 1.37 -4.79 1.99
N THR A 67 2.19 -4.64 3.03
CA THR A 67 1.86 -3.83 4.20
C THR A 67 2.05 -2.35 3.93
N LEU A 68 1.37 -1.49 4.69
CA LEU A 68 1.62 -0.05 4.63
C LEU A 68 3.10 0.28 4.89
N ALA A 69 3.76 -0.39 5.83
CA ALA A 69 5.17 -0.18 6.14
C ALA A 69 6.07 -0.40 4.92
N ALA A 70 5.81 -1.45 4.13
CA ALA A 70 6.54 -1.74 2.90
C ALA A 70 6.35 -0.63 1.86
N VAL A 71 5.10 -0.15 1.70
CA VAL A 71 4.80 0.94 0.77
C VAL A 71 5.48 2.24 1.20
N GLN A 72 5.41 2.61 2.48
CA GLN A 72 6.06 3.80 3.03
C GLN A 72 7.58 3.77 2.79
N ALA A 73 8.21 2.61 3.01
CA ALA A 73 9.63 2.42 2.75
C ALA A 73 9.96 2.57 1.25
N SER A 74 9.11 2.05 0.37
CA SER A 74 9.28 2.15 -1.08
C SER A 74 9.07 3.56 -1.61
N PHE A 75 8.06 4.27 -1.12
CA PHE A 75 7.71 5.63 -1.54
C PHE A 75 8.61 6.68 -0.88
N ARG A 76 9.31 6.30 0.20
CA ARG A 76 10.10 7.21 1.06
C ARG A 76 9.26 8.36 1.62
N ASP A 77 8.00 8.06 1.91
CA ASP A 77 6.99 8.98 2.43
C ASP A 77 6.14 8.21 3.44
N SER A 78 5.75 8.85 4.55
CA SER A 78 4.84 8.24 5.51
C SER A 78 3.38 8.28 5.06
N GLY A 79 3.05 9.22 4.17
CA GLY A 79 1.68 9.55 3.80
C GLY A 79 0.86 10.15 4.95
N GLU A 80 -0.29 10.70 4.61
CA GLU A 80 -1.29 11.24 5.54
C GLU A 80 -2.38 10.20 5.79
N MET A 81 -2.36 9.57 6.96
CA MET A 81 -3.34 8.57 7.36
C MET A 81 -4.61 9.23 7.94
N ARG A 82 -5.78 8.86 7.42
CA ARG A 82 -7.10 9.31 7.88
C ARG A 82 -8.04 8.12 8.01
N MET A 83 -8.94 8.17 8.99
CA MET A 83 -10.07 7.25 9.10
C MET A 83 -11.34 7.98 8.69
N PHE A 84 -12.19 7.33 7.90
CA PHE A 84 -13.49 7.84 7.49
C PHE A 84 -14.59 6.90 7.94
N VAL A 85 -15.74 7.47 8.28
CA VAL A 85 -16.98 6.77 8.61
C VAL A 85 -18.06 7.32 7.69
N SER A 86 -18.61 6.48 6.81
CA SER A 86 -19.70 6.85 5.91
C SER A 86 -21.00 7.12 6.68
N PRO A 87 -22.01 7.76 6.05
CA PRO A 87 -23.35 7.87 6.62
C PRO A 87 -23.96 6.50 7.01
N SER A 88 -23.69 5.46 6.22
CA SER A 88 -24.09 4.07 6.49
C SER A 88 -23.30 3.36 7.61
N GLY A 89 -22.34 4.05 8.24
CA GLY A 89 -21.52 3.51 9.32
C GLY A 89 -20.32 2.67 8.86
N ARG A 90 -20.09 2.53 7.55
CA ARG A 90 -18.92 1.84 7.00
C ARG A 90 -17.67 2.63 7.37
N THR A 91 -16.70 1.97 7.99
CA THR A 91 -15.44 2.59 8.41
C THR A 91 -14.30 2.17 7.47
N THR A 92 -13.51 3.13 7.02
CA THR A 92 -12.32 2.91 6.19
C THR A 92 -11.12 3.65 6.77
N VAL A 93 -9.91 3.14 6.50
CA VAL A 93 -8.66 3.85 6.76
C VAL A 93 -7.94 4.03 5.45
N GLU A 94 -7.62 5.29 5.15
CA GLU A 94 -6.92 5.69 3.94
C GLU A 94 -5.58 6.31 4.27
N VAL A 95 -4.60 6.12 3.38
CA VAL A 95 -3.30 6.79 3.46
C VAL A 95 -3.06 7.53 2.16
N PHE A 96 -2.97 8.85 2.24
CA PHE A 96 -2.77 9.74 1.11
C PHE A 96 -1.30 10.12 0.94
N PHE A 97 -0.78 9.94 -0.26
CA PHE A 97 0.55 10.37 -0.68
C PHE A 97 0.40 11.48 -1.72
N LYS A 98 0.92 12.66 -1.39
CA LYS A 98 0.73 13.88 -2.19
C LYS A 98 1.45 13.83 -3.54
N SER A 99 2.61 13.16 -3.60
CA SER A 99 3.40 13.04 -4.81
C SER A 99 4.30 11.80 -4.72
N VAL A 100 4.03 10.82 -5.57
CA VAL A 100 4.85 9.61 -5.73
C VAL A 100 5.41 9.60 -7.15
N ASP A 101 6.70 9.32 -7.30
CA ASP A 101 7.34 9.09 -8.60
C ASP A 101 7.30 7.60 -8.92
N LEU A 102 6.63 7.23 -10.01
CA LEU A 102 6.48 5.86 -10.48
C LEU A 102 7.25 5.69 -11.79
N ASN A 103 8.59 5.64 -11.68
CA ASN A 103 9.53 5.57 -12.81
C ASN A 103 9.36 6.72 -13.81
N GLY A 104 9.35 7.95 -13.31
CA GLY A 104 9.24 9.18 -14.10
C GLY A 104 7.80 9.70 -14.26
N ILE A 105 6.80 8.93 -13.81
CA ILE A 105 5.39 9.35 -13.84
C ILE A 105 4.97 9.73 -12.43
N ARG A 106 4.76 11.03 -12.22
CA ARG A 106 4.31 11.56 -10.93
C ARG A 106 2.80 11.55 -10.80
N GLY A 107 2.32 11.31 -9.59
CA GLY A 107 0.90 11.41 -9.26
C GLY A 107 0.62 11.33 -7.77
N LYS A 108 -0.65 11.54 -7.43
CA LYS A 108 -1.17 11.32 -6.08
C LYS A 108 -1.57 9.85 -5.93
N VAL A 109 -1.38 9.29 -4.75
CA VAL A 109 -1.81 7.92 -4.42
C VAL A 109 -2.64 7.94 -3.15
N VAL A 110 -3.79 7.27 -3.13
CA VAL A 110 -4.54 6.94 -1.93
C VAL A 110 -4.55 5.42 -1.78
N LEU A 111 -4.15 4.93 -0.62
CA LEU A 111 -4.23 3.51 -0.28
C LEU A 111 -5.41 3.29 0.66
N LEU A 112 -6.27 2.33 0.35
CA LEU A 112 -7.26 1.79 1.30
C LEU A 112 -6.63 0.62 2.05
N LEU A 113 -6.57 0.68 3.37
CA LEU A 113 -6.03 -0.39 4.21
C LEU A 113 -7.12 -1.39 4.61
N GLU A 114 -6.75 -2.67 4.73
CA GLU A 114 -7.63 -3.75 5.19
C GLU A 114 -7.11 -4.42 6.48
N PRO A 115 -7.11 -3.71 7.63
CA PRO A 115 -6.74 -4.30 8.92
C PRO A 115 -7.74 -5.35 9.42
N GLY A 116 -8.92 -5.46 8.80
CA GLY A 116 -10.02 -6.33 9.20
C GLY A 116 -11.09 -5.61 10.02
N ARG A 117 -12.35 -6.04 9.87
CA ARG A 117 -13.54 -5.35 10.40
C ARG A 117 -13.51 -5.13 11.92
N LYS A 118 -13.19 -6.18 12.69
CA LYS A 118 -13.12 -6.07 14.16
C LYS A 118 -12.06 -5.07 14.62
N ILE A 119 -10.92 -5.03 13.92
CA ILE A 119 -9.80 -4.15 14.27
C ILE A 119 -10.17 -2.70 13.97
N ILE A 120 -10.68 -2.40 12.77
CA ILE A 120 -11.04 -1.04 12.38
C ILE A 120 -12.20 -0.47 13.22
N GLU A 121 -13.18 -1.31 13.59
CA GLU A 121 -14.27 -0.92 14.50
C GLU A 121 -13.74 -0.55 15.88
N ALA A 122 -12.84 -1.36 16.44
CA ALA A 122 -12.24 -1.07 17.74
C ALA A 122 -11.36 0.20 17.70
N MET A 123 -10.64 0.44 16.59
CA MET A 123 -9.87 1.69 16.38
C MET A 123 -10.79 2.91 16.30
N ARG A 124 -11.96 2.79 15.65
CA ARG A 124 -12.96 3.86 15.56
C ARG A 124 -13.47 4.28 16.95
N GLU A 125 -13.75 3.31 17.82
CA GLU A 125 -14.22 3.56 19.19
C GLU A 125 -13.18 4.28 20.05
N ARG A 126 -11.88 4.03 19.80
CA ARG A 126 -10.76 4.75 20.44
C ARG A 126 -10.42 6.08 19.78
N GLY A 127 -11.12 6.47 18.72
CA GLY A 127 -10.88 7.69 17.97
C GLY A 127 -10.94 8.93 18.87
N THR A 128 -9.99 9.84 18.72
CA THR A 128 -9.81 10.95 19.67
C THR A 128 -10.60 12.21 19.32
N ARG A 129 -10.94 12.40 18.04
CA ARG A 129 -11.73 13.53 17.52
C ARG A 129 -12.51 13.12 16.29
N MET A 130 -13.70 13.70 16.12
CA MET A 130 -14.51 13.54 14.93
C MET A 130 -14.72 14.90 14.26
N LYS A 131 -14.61 14.94 12.92
CA LYS A 131 -14.90 16.11 12.10
C LYS A 131 -15.91 15.70 11.03
N ALA A 132 -17.03 16.40 10.93
CA ALA A 132 -17.98 16.21 9.83
C ALA A 132 -17.33 16.60 8.49
N ILE A 133 -17.66 15.87 7.43
CA ILE A 133 -17.22 16.16 6.06
C ILE A 133 -18.46 16.33 5.14
N SER A 134 -18.23 16.92 3.96
CA SER A 134 -19.29 17.46 3.08
C SER A 134 -20.26 16.42 2.51
N ASP A 135 -19.89 15.14 2.51
CA ASP A 135 -20.69 14.01 2.01
C ASP A 135 -21.56 13.35 3.08
N GLY A 136 -21.70 13.99 4.26
CA GLY A 136 -22.42 13.43 5.41
C GLY A 136 -21.61 12.40 6.21
N GLY A 137 -20.39 12.08 5.76
CA GLY A 137 -19.46 11.25 6.51
C GLY A 137 -18.78 11.98 7.67
N ARG A 138 -17.93 11.25 8.38
CA ARG A 138 -17.07 11.78 9.45
C ARG A 138 -15.64 11.34 9.24
N GLN A 139 -14.71 12.27 9.36
CA GLN A 139 -13.30 11.98 9.52
C GLN A 139 -13.01 11.77 11.01
N VAL A 140 -12.36 10.67 11.36
CA VAL A 140 -11.97 10.32 12.73
C VAL A 140 -10.45 10.39 12.88
N SER A 141 -9.99 11.06 13.93
CA SER A 141 -8.57 11.06 14.30
C SER A 141 -8.19 9.76 14.98
N LEU A 142 -7.34 8.98 14.32
CA LEU A 142 -6.78 7.73 14.84
C LEU A 142 -5.91 7.96 16.08
N HIS A 143 -6.03 7.09 17.07
CA HIS A 143 -5.14 7.06 18.23
C HIS A 143 -3.69 6.75 17.77
N PRO A 144 -2.65 7.32 18.41
CA PRO A 144 -1.26 7.10 18.01
C PRO A 144 -0.85 5.62 17.95
N GLU A 145 -1.34 4.80 18.88
CA GLU A 145 -1.03 3.36 18.90
C GLU A 145 -1.69 2.61 17.74
N ASP A 146 -2.91 3.01 17.36
CA ASP A 146 -3.61 2.43 16.20
C ASP A 146 -2.86 2.76 14.90
N LYS A 147 -2.28 3.97 14.79
CA LYS A 147 -1.43 4.33 13.64
C LYS A 147 -0.19 3.43 13.54
N LYS A 148 0.43 3.06 14.66
CA LYS A 148 1.57 2.12 14.67
C LYS A 148 1.12 0.73 14.21
N GLN A 149 -0.02 0.25 14.70
CA GLN A 149 -0.57 -1.05 14.30
C GLN A 149 -0.93 -1.08 12.81
N LEU A 150 -1.52 -0.01 12.28
CA LEU A 150 -1.92 0.10 10.87
C LEU A 150 -0.74 0.04 9.88
N ARG A 151 0.50 0.25 10.34
CA ARG A 151 1.69 0.01 9.51
C ARG A 151 1.81 -1.43 9.02
N TYR A 152 1.22 -2.39 9.74
CA TYR A 152 1.22 -3.80 9.37
C TYR A 152 -0.05 -4.21 8.61
N ALA A 153 -1.02 -3.31 8.44
CA ALA A 153 -2.23 -3.59 7.69
C ALA A 153 -1.90 -3.73 6.20
N PRO A 154 -2.49 -4.73 5.50
CA PRO A 154 -2.32 -4.86 4.06
C PRO A 154 -3.08 -3.76 3.31
N VAL A 155 -2.57 -3.39 2.14
CA VAL A 155 -3.26 -2.50 1.19
C VAL A 155 -4.30 -3.30 0.41
N GLY A 156 -5.58 -2.96 0.52
CA GLY A 156 -6.68 -3.63 -0.17
C GLY A 156 -7.01 -3.03 -1.54
N ALA A 157 -6.93 -1.70 -1.66
CA ALA A 157 -7.19 -0.98 -2.90
C ALA A 157 -6.27 0.23 -3.04
N ILE A 158 -6.12 0.71 -4.28
CA ILE A 158 -5.28 1.85 -4.62
C ILE A 158 -6.09 2.79 -5.52
N THR A 159 -6.11 4.08 -5.20
CA THR A 159 -6.50 5.14 -6.12
C THR A 159 -5.24 5.89 -6.55
N TYR A 160 -5.04 6.05 -7.85
CA TYR A 160 -3.94 6.81 -8.42
C TYR A 160 -4.48 7.92 -9.33
N ILE A 161 -3.96 9.13 -9.15
CA ILE A 161 -4.31 10.29 -9.97
C ILE A 161 -3.00 10.83 -10.58
N PRO A 162 -2.75 10.62 -11.87
CA PRO A 162 -1.57 11.15 -12.53
C PRO A 162 -1.53 12.67 -12.45
N SER A 163 -0.32 13.23 -12.39
CA SER A 163 -0.14 14.68 -12.55
C SER A 163 -0.24 15.10 -14.02
N ALA A 164 0.17 14.22 -14.93
CA ALA A 164 -0.03 14.37 -16.36
C ALA A 164 -1.51 14.23 -16.72
N ASP A 165 -1.88 14.78 -17.89
CA ASP A 165 -3.19 14.57 -18.51
C ASP A 165 -3.07 13.39 -19.47
N LEU A 166 -3.80 12.31 -19.21
CA LEU A 166 -3.71 11.08 -19.98
C LEU A 166 -4.91 10.94 -20.90
N ALA A 167 -4.84 11.64 -22.05
CA ALA A 167 -5.88 11.58 -23.07
C ALA A 167 -6.33 10.14 -23.38
N ALA A 168 -7.62 9.96 -23.64
CA ALA A 168 -8.27 8.68 -23.92
C ALA A 168 -7.51 7.75 -24.90
N PRO A 169 -6.88 8.24 -26.00
CA PRO A 169 -6.05 7.39 -26.87
C PRO A 169 -4.82 6.77 -26.17
N VAL A 170 -4.17 7.52 -25.26
CA VAL A 170 -3.02 7.04 -24.48
C VAL A 170 -3.46 5.93 -23.53
N ILE A 171 -4.61 6.11 -22.87
CA ILE A 171 -5.19 5.08 -22.00
C ILE A 171 -5.45 3.79 -22.80
N ARG A 172 -6.09 3.88 -23.96
CA ARG A 172 -6.33 2.72 -24.83
C ARG A 172 -5.02 2.05 -25.28
N GLN A 173 -4.00 2.83 -25.62
CA GLN A 173 -2.70 2.27 -26.01
C GLN A 173 -2.04 1.46 -24.88
N ARG A 174 -2.25 1.87 -23.63
CA ARG A 174 -1.64 1.22 -22.45
C ARG A 174 -2.45 0.05 -21.92
N PHE A 175 -3.78 0.14 -21.90
CA PHE A 175 -4.66 -0.83 -21.25
C PHE A 175 -5.49 -1.68 -22.24
N GLY A 176 -5.52 -1.31 -23.51
CA GLY A 176 -6.43 -1.89 -24.50
C GLY A 176 -7.85 -1.30 -24.43
N GLU A 177 -8.81 -1.98 -25.04
CA GLU A 177 -10.22 -1.58 -24.94
C GLU A 177 -10.82 -2.00 -23.59
N PRO A 178 -11.63 -1.14 -22.94
CA PRO A 178 -12.32 -1.52 -21.71
C PRO A 178 -13.39 -2.57 -21.99
N GLY A 179 -13.62 -3.46 -21.02
CA GLY A 179 -14.68 -4.46 -21.10
C GLY A 179 -16.08 -3.86 -20.97
N LYS A 180 -16.21 -2.69 -20.33
CA LYS A 180 -17.46 -1.93 -20.24
C LYS A 180 -17.15 -0.44 -20.08
N ARG A 181 -18.01 0.43 -20.61
CA ARG A 181 -18.00 1.87 -20.34
C ARG A 181 -19.31 2.25 -19.66
N ILE A 182 -19.25 3.04 -18.59
CA ILE A 182 -20.43 3.51 -17.85
C ILE A 182 -20.29 5.02 -17.67
N PRO A 183 -21.23 5.84 -18.16
CA PRO A 183 -21.25 7.27 -17.85
C PRO A 183 -21.40 7.51 -16.34
N GLU A 184 -20.64 8.45 -15.79
CA GLU A 184 -20.86 8.92 -14.43
C GLU A 184 -22.20 9.66 -14.37
N GLN A 185 -23.02 9.35 -13.37
CA GLN A 185 -24.38 9.89 -13.28
C GLN A 185 -24.40 11.33 -12.77
N LYS A 186 -23.39 11.72 -11.97
CA LYS A 186 -23.34 13.03 -11.31
C LYS A 186 -22.57 14.10 -12.09
N MET A 187 -21.77 13.71 -13.08
CA MET A 187 -20.87 14.60 -13.81
C MET A 187 -20.96 14.32 -15.31
N GLU A 188 -21.44 15.31 -16.06
CA GLU A 188 -21.51 15.23 -17.52
C GLU A 188 -20.10 15.18 -18.12
N GLY A 189 -19.92 14.36 -19.16
CA GLY A 189 -18.62 14.20 -19.84
C GLY A 189 -17.65 13.24 -19.15
N VAL A 190 -17.99 12.70 -17.98
CA VAL A 190 -17.17 11.73 -17.26
C VAL A 190 -17.65 10.30 -17.54
N VAL A 191 -16.72 9.40 -17.89
CA VAL A 191 -17.02 8.01 -18.22
C VAL A 191 -16.07 7.06 -17.50
N HIS A 192 -16.62 6.06 -16.81
CA HIS A 192 -15.89 4.96 -16.22
C HIS A 192 -15.54 3.92 -17.28
N TRP A 193 -14.25 3.65 -17.44
CA TRP A 193 -13.71 2.62 -18.32
C TRP A 193 -13.27 1.43 -17.48
N LEU A 194 -14.05 0.36 -17.57
CA LEU A 194 -13.96 -0.78 -16.70
C LEU A 194 -13.14 -1.90 -17.34
N TYR A 195 -12.15 -2.39 -16.60
CA TYR A 195 -11.28 -3.51 -16.98
C TYR A 195 -11.39 -4.62 -15.92
N PRO A 196 -12.47 -5.43 -15.92
CA PRO A 196 -12.73 -6.43 -14.89
C PRO A 196 -11.58 -7.43 -14.70
N ARG A 197 -10.95 -7.86 -15.80
CA ARG A 197 -9.84 -8.81 -15.77
C ARG A 197 -8.60 -8.26 -15.06
N LEU A 198 -8.44 -6.94 -15.03
CA LEU A 198 -7.33 -6.23 -14.39
C LEU A 198 -7.67 -5.75 -12.98
N GLY A 199 -8.95 -5.79 -12.58
CA GLY A 199 -9.39 -5.19 -11.33
C GLY A 199 -9.29 -3.66 -11.35
N LEU A 200 -9.57 -3.04 -12.50
CA LEU A 200 -9.31 -1.62 -12.74
C LEU A 200 -10.55 -0.88 -13.24
N ASP A 201 -10.83 0.27 -12.64
CA ASP A 201 -11.70 1.33 -13.17
C ASP A 201 -10.86 2.57 -13.47
N ILE A 202 -11.04 3.14 -14.65
CA ILE A 202 -10.46 4.43 -15.01
C ILE A 202 -11.59 5.41 -15.27
N THR A 203 -11.70 6.43 -14.42
CA THR A 203 -12.53 7.60 -14.70
C THR A 203 -11.83 8.44 -15.75
N VAL A 204 -12.43 8.54 -16.94
CA VAL A 204 -11.96 9.36 -18.05
C VAL A 204 -12.86 10.60 -18.11
N ASP A 205 -12.26 11.78 -17.99
CA ASP A 205 -12.93 13.07 -18.03
C ASP A 205 -12.23 13.94 -19.08
N ASP A 206 -12.96 14.35 -20.12
CA ASP A 206 -12.41 15.18 -21.19
C ASP A 206 -12.00 16.60 -20.73
N ASN A 207 -12.47 17.04 -19.54
CA ASN A 207 -12.24 18.37 -18.98
C ASN A 207 -11.50 18.35 -17.62
N GLY A 208 -11.16 17.16 -17.12
CA GLY A 208 -10.62 16.95 -15.77
C GLY A 208 -9.45 15.98 -15.75
N LYS A 209 -9.07 15.56 -14.55
CA LYS A 209 -7.97 14.60 -14.36
C LYS A 209 -8.52 13.19 -14.35
N GLU A 210 -7.86 12.29 -15.06
CA GLU A 210 -8.22 10.88 -15.03
C GLU A 210 -7.86 10.29 -13.67
N MET A 211 -8.65 9.32 -13.22
CA MET A 211 -8.45 8.65 -11.94
C MET A 211 -8.48 7.14 -12.14
N PHE A 212 -7.53 6.45 -11.54
CA PHE A 212 -7.35 5.01 -11.68
C PHE A 212 -7.62 4.36 -10.33
N GLN A 213 -8.57 3.44 -10.28
CA GLN A 213 -8.90 2.67 -9.08
C GLN A 213 -8.59 1.20 -9.30
N TYR A 214 -7.73 0.65 -8.45
CA TYR A 214 -7.28 -0.74 -8.50
C TYR A 214 -7.78 -1.53 -7.30
N VAL A 215 -8.38 -2.68 -7.57
CA VAL A 215 -8.78 -3.70 -6.60
C VAL A 215 -8.28 -5.07 -7.07
N PRO A 216 -8.28 -6.10 -6.20
CA PRO A 216 -8.11 -7.47 -6.66
C PRO A 216 -9.15 -7.79 -7.75
N PRO A 217 -8.78 -8.39 -8.91
CA PRO A 217 -9.74 -8.70 -9.97
C PRO A 217 -10.94 -9.53 -9.50
N ARG A 218 -10.73 -10.45 -8.54
CA ARG A 218 -11.83 -11.24 -7.94
C ARG A 218 -12.83 -10.41 -7.14
N GLU A 219 -12.48 -9.19 -6.77
CA GLU A 219 -13.30 -8.24 -6.00
C GLU A 219 -13.77 -7.07 -6.85
N PHE A 220 -13.71 -7.18 -8.19
CA PHE A 220 -14.09 -6.11 -9.11
C PHE A 220 -15.50 -5.55 -8.86
N GLN A 221 -16.41 -6.38 -8.33
CA GLN A 221 -17.76 -5.96 -7.96
C GLN A 221 -17.77 -4.76 -6.98
N ARG A 222 -16.76 -4.62 -6.12
CA ARG A 222 -16.62 -3.48 -5.20
C ARG A 222 -16.52 -2.13 -5.92
N LEU A 223 -15.90 -2.11 -7.11
CA LEU A 223 -15.83 -0.89 -7.93
C LEU A 223 -17.22 -0.54 -8.48
N LEU A 224 -17.96 -1.54 -8.96
CA LEU A 224 -19.33 -1.34 -9.49
C LEU A 224 -20.30 -0.84 -8.41
N GLU A 225 -20.21 -1.36 -7.20
CA GLU A 225 -20.99 -0.87 -6.04
C GLU A 225 -20.70 0.61 -5.74
N GLY A 226 -19.46 1.04 -5.92
CA GLY A 226 -19.06 2.44 -5.75
C GLY A 226 -19.64 3.39 -6.80
N LEU A 227 -20.07 2.88 -7.95
CA LEU A 227 -20.70 3.66 -9.02
C LEU A 227 -22.22 3.80 -8.84
N GLN A 228 -22.83 3.03 -7.93
CA GLN A 228 -24.26 3.14 -7.67
C GLN A 228 -24.54 4.42 -6.87
N PRO A 229 -25.65 5.12 -7.15
CA PRO A 229 -26.12 6.19 -6.28
C PRO A 229 -26.25 5.65 -4.86
N VAL A 230 -25.71 6.37 -3.88
CA VAL A 230 -26.07 6.13 -2.49
C VAL A 230 -27.55 6.53 -2.38
N GLU A 231 -28.44 5.55 -2.31
CA GLU A 231 -29.86 5.81 -2.03
C GLU A 231 -29.94 6.60 -0.72
N GLY A 232 -30.58 7.77 -0.80
CA GLY A 232 -30.74 8.71 0.32
C GLY A 232 -31.86 8.32 1.26
#